data_AF-A0A061PFK9-F1
#
_entry.id   AF-A0A061PFK9-F1
#
_cell.length_a   1.000
_cell.length_b   1.000
_cell.length_c   1.000
_cell.angle_alpha   90.00
_cell.angle_beta   90.00
_cell.angle_gamma   90.00
#
_symmetry.space_group_name_H-M   'P 1'
#
loop_
_entity.id
_entity.type
_entity.pdbx_description
1 polymer ?
#
loop_
_entity_poly.entity_id
_entity_poly.type
_entity_poly.pdbx_seq_one_letter_code
_entity_poly.pdbx_strand_id
1 'polypeptide(L)'
;MNPMKNVGFIWFSFVGGTAISLEFNDIINLSALTDEEMLIGMLSTMPVSTLTSIVSIILIAVFFITSADSATFVLGMHSTNGSNNPPNRIKFVWGLALSVTAMALLYSGGLQAVQNVMIIAAFPFSIILLLMVFLLIKSLRFERTRTDVKQRNEQRELTAIKKAARQTNELEV
;
A
#
# COMPACT_ATOMS: atom_id res chain seq x y z
N MET A 1 -2.90 2.20 -24.96
CA MET A 1 -2.68 1.36 -23.75
C MET A 1 -1.66 2.08 -22.89
N ASN A 2 -2.05 2.63 -21.73
CA ASN A 2 -1.17 3.54 -20.97
C ASN A 2 -0.01 2.75 -20.33
N PRO A 3 1.27 3.11 -20.59
CA PRO A 3 2.43 2.37 -20.10
C PRO A 3 2.57 2.37 -18.56
N MET A 4 1.89 3.30 -17.88
CA MET A 4 2.00 3.50 -16.43
C MET A 4 1.35 2.39 -15.58
N LYS A 5 0.48 1.53 -16.16
CA LYS A 5 -0.21 0.46 -15.41
C LYS A 5 0.58 -0.84 -15.28
N ASN A 6 1.76 -0.95 -15.92
CA ASN A 6 2.45 -2.23 -16.12
C ASN A 6 3.86 -2.31 -15.50
N VAL A 7 4.23 -1.40 -14.59
CA VAL A 7 5.60 -1.34 -14.04
C VAL A 7 6.04 -2.67 -13.41
N GLY A 8 5.14 -3.34 -12.67
CA GLY A 8 5.42 -4.66 -12.10
C GLY A 8 5.71 -5.72 -13.17
N PHE A 9 4.92 -5.76 -14.25
CA PHE A 9 5.16 -6.68 -15.36
C PHE A 9 6.50 -6.40 -16.04
N ILE A 10 6.84 -5.13 -16.28
CA ILE A 10 8.12 -4.74 -16.86
C ILE A 10 9.28 -5.21 -15.97
N TRP A 11 9.18 -5.00 -14.65
CA TRP A 11 10.17 -5.45 -13.68
C TRP A 11 10.36 -6.96 -13.71
N PHE A 12 9.28 -7.73 -13.57
CA PHE A 12 9.35 -9.20 -13.55
C PHE A 12 9.84 -9.77 -14.88
N SER A 13 9.39 -9.24 -16.02
CA SER A 13 9.86 -9.68 -17.33
C SER A 13 11.34 -9.37 -17.54
N PHE A 14 11.81 -8.20 -17.12
CA PHE A 14 13.21 -7.82 -17.30
C PHE A 14 14.13 -8.56 -16.32
N VAL A 15 13.90 -8.43 -15.01
CA VAL A 15 14.76 -9.03 -13.97
C VAL A 15 14.61 -10.55 -13.95
N GLY A 16 13.37 -11.06 -13.88
CA GLY A 16 13.10 -12.50 -13.86
C GLY A 16 13.48 -13.18 -15.18
N GLY A 17 13.18 -12.57 -16.32
CA GLY A 17 13.58 -13.10 -17.62
C GLY A 17 15.10 -13.16 -17.78
N THR A 18 15.82 -12.15 -17.30
CA THR A 18 17.30 -12.14 -17.31
C THR A 18 17.88 -13.22 -16.41
N ALA A 19 17.37 -13.35 -15.18
CA ALA A 19 17.79 -14.40 -14.25
C ALA A 19 17.61 -15.81 -14.83
N ILE A 20 16.44 -16.09 -15.42
CA ILE A 20 16.15 -17.37 -16.09
C ILE A 20 17.10 -17.59 -17.28
N SER A 21 17.36 -16.55 -18.08
CA SER A 21 18.27 -16.66 -19.22
C SER A 21 19.69 -16.97 -18.79
N LEU A 22 20.18 -16.37 -17.70
CA LEU A 22 21.53 -16.63 -17.17
C LEU A 22 21.69 -18.07 -16.67
N GLU A 23 20.69 -18.58 -15.94
CA GLU A 23 20.67 -19.97 -15.47
C GLU A 23 20.59 -20.95 -16.66
N PHE A 24 19.71 -20.69 -17.63
CA PHE A 24 19.50 -21.57 -18.77
C PHE A 24 20.73 -21.67 -19.69
N ASN A 25 21.55 -20.62 -19.77
CA ASN A 25 22.78 -20.61 -20.55
C ASN A 25 24.01 -21.05 -19.73
N ASP A 26 23.83 -21.59 -18.52
CA ASP A 26 24.89 -22.04 -17.62
C ASP A 26 25.97 -20.96 -17.32
N ILE A 27 25.59 -19.67 -17.38
CA ILE A 27 26.52 -18.55 -17.14
C ILE A 27 26.85 -18.44 -15.64
N ILE A 28 25.86 -18.68 -14.80
CA ILE A 28 25.94 -18.66 -13.35
C ILE A 28 24.85 -19.59 -12.80
N ASN A 29 25.15 -20.30 -11.72
CA ASN A 29 24.17 -21.13 -11.02
C ASN A 29 23.48 -20.30 -9.95
N LEU A 30 22.42 -19.58 -10.34
CA LEU A 30 21.57 -18.80 -9.45
C LEU A 30 20.80 -19.70 -8.48
N SER A 31 20.43 -20.91 -8.90
CA SER A 31 19.66 -21.85 -8.07
C SER A 31 20.44 -22.34 -6.83
N ALA A 32 21.76 -22.24 -6.85
CA ALA A 32 22.63 -22.57 -5.72
C ALA A 32 22.86 -21.39 -4.76
N LEU A 33 22.45 -20.17 -5.12
CA LEU A 33 22.55 -18.99 -4.26
C LEU A 33 21.41 -18.96 -3.23
N THR A 34 21.62 -18.20 -2.16
CA THR A 34 20.53 -17.89 -1.22
C THR A 34 19.56 -16.89 -1.84
N ASP A 35 18.29 -16.91 -1.39
CA ASP A 35 17.23 -16.02 -1.89
C ASP A 35 17.63 -14.53 -1.82
N GLU A 36 18.36 -14.15 -0.76
CA GLU A 36 18.84 -12.79 -0.52
C GLU A 36 19.95 -12.37 -1.50
N GLU A 37 20.71 -13.33 -2.02
CA GLU A 37 21.84 -13.11 -2.92
C GLU A 37 21.44 -13.13 -4.39
N MET A 38 20.31 -13.74 -4.76
CA MET A 38 19.90 -13.96 -6.15
C MET A 38 19.95 -12.70 -7.02
N LEU A 39 19.44 -11.56 -6.52
CA LEU A 39 19.44 -10.30 -7.27
C LEU A 39 20.86 -9.79 -7.53
N ILE A 40 21.70 -9.81 -6.50
CA ILE A 40 23.09 -9.33 -6.60
C ILE A 40 23.92 -10.29 -7.44
N GLY A 41 23.71 -11.60 -7.30
CA GLY A 41 24.31 -12.65 -8.14
C GLY A 41 23.95 -12.46 -9.61
N MET A 42 22.68 -12.20 -9.93
CA MET A 42 22.25 -11.86 -11.30
C MET A 42 22.93 -10.60 -11.82
N LEU A 43 23.01 -9.53 -11.02
CA LEU A 43 23.65 -8.28 -11.43
C LEU A 43 25.17 -8.41 -11.60
N SER A 44 25.79 -9.37 -10.90
CA SER A 44 27.23 -9.62 -10.95
C SER A 44 27.73 -10.05 -12.33
N THR A 45 26.85 -10.63 -13.16
CA THR A 45 27.19 -11.12 -14.51
C THR A 45 27.04 -10.05 -15.60
N MET A 46 26.54 -8.86 -15.27
CA MET A 46 26.30 -7.79 -16.23
C MET A 46 27.59 -7.01 -16.56
N PRO A 47 27.71 -6.42 -17.77
CA PRO A 47 28.93 -5.73 -18.24
C PRO A 47 29.32 -4.44 -17.47
N VAL A 48 28.62 -4.11 -16.39
CA VAL A 48 28.89 -3.00 -15.45
C VAL A 48 28.51 -3.39 -14.01
N SER A 49 28.75 -4.65 -13.65
CA SER A 49 28.24 -5.30 -12.43
C SER A 49 28.49 -4.53 -11.13
N THR A 50 29.71 -4.05 -10.90
CA THR A 50 30.02 -3.32 -9.66
C THR A 50 29.16 -2.08 -9.50
N LEU A 51 28.95 -1.31 -10.57
CA LEU A 51 28.16 -0.09 -10.52
C LEU A 51 26.67 -0.42 -10.33
N THR A 52 26.13 -1.39 -11.06
CA THR A 52 24.72 -1.77 -10.96
C THR A 52 24.40 -2.37 -9.61
N SER A 53 25.25 -3.22 -9.05
CA SER A 53 25.07 -3.77 -7.70
C SER A 53 25.10 -2.67 -6.62
N ILE A 54 26.03 -1.71 -6.68
CA ILE A 54 26.08 -0.58 -5.74
C ILE A 54 24.81 0.26 -5.83
N VAL A 55 24.39 0.60 -7.04
CA VAL A 55 23.16 1.38 -7.27
C VAL A 55 21.94 0.63 -6.74
N SER A 56 21.85 -0.68 -6.97
CA SER A 56 20.76 -1.51 -6.44
C SER A 56 20.73 -1.53 -4.92
N ILE A 57 21.87 -1.65 -4.24
CA ILE A 57 21.94 -1.59 -2.77
C ILE A 57 21.45 -0.24 -2.25
N ILE A 58 21.90 0.86 -2.85
CA ILE A 58 21.44 2.22 -2.50
C ILE A 58 19.93 2.35 -2.71
N LEU A 59 19.42 1.83 -3.82
CA LEU A 59 17.99 1.89 -4.15
C LEU A 59 17.16 1.12 -3.13
N ILE A 60 17.58 -0.10 -2.76
CA ILE A 60 16.94 -0.91 -1.71
C ILE A 60 16.95 -0.14 -0.38
N ALA A 61 18.06 0.48 -0.02
CA ALA A 61 18.17 1.26 1.21
C ALA A 61 17.20 2.45 1.24
N VAL A 62 17.12 3.22 0.14
CA VAL A 62 16.19 4.37 0.04
C VAL A 62 14.73 3.93 0.10
N PHE A 63 14.36 2.85 -0.60
CA PHE A 63 13.01 2.28 -0.51
C PHE A 63 12.68 1.81 0.89
N PHE A 64 13.63 1.14 1.55
CA PHE A 64 13.47 0.69 2.92
C PHE A 64 13.24 1.87 3.88
N ILE A 65 14.07 2.93 3.80
CA ILE A 65 13.94 4.14 4.65
C ILE A 65 12.58 4.82 4.43
N THR A 66 12.18 5.00 3.17
CA THR A 66 10.90 5.67 2.83
C THR A 66 9.69 4.86 3.29
N SER A 67 9.76 3.53 3.16
CA SER A 67 8.74 2.60 3.65
C SER A 67 8.64 2.61 5.18
N ALA A 68 9.80 2.57 5.86
CA ALA A 68 9.87 2.60 7.32
C ALA A 68 9.34 3.92 7.91
N ASP A 69 9.64 5.07 7.28
CA ASP A 69 9.09 6.37 7.69
C ASP A 69 7.55 6.37 7.61
N SER A 70 6.99 5.88 6.50
CA SER A 70 5.54 5.75 6.32
C SER A 70 4.91 4.81 7.35
N ALA A 71 5.57 3.68 7.66
CA ALA A 71 5.08 2.72 8.65
C ALA A 71 5.05 3.31 10.08
N THR A 72 6.14 3.96 10.50
CA THR A 72 6.20 4.59 11.84
C THR A 72 5.24 5.77 11.97
N PHE A 73 4.96 6.49 10.88
CA PHE A 73 3.93 7.51 10.84
C PHE A 73 2.52 6.93 11.10
N VAL A 74 2.15 5.87 10.38
CA VAL A 74 0.84 5.20 10.54
C VAL A 74 0.68 4.61 11.94
N LEU A 75 1.71 3.92 12.45
CA LEU A 75 1.71 3.39 13.83
C LEU A 75 1.59 4.51 14.87
N GLY A 76 2.28 5.62 14.66
CA GLY A 76 2.19 6.81 15.51
C GLY A 76 0.79 7.40 15.53
N MET A 77 0.13 7.50 14.37
CA MET A 77 -1.25 7.98 14.25
C MET A 77 -2.22 7.08 15.01
N HIS A 78 -2.12 5.76 14.85
CA HIS A 78 -2.95 4.81 15.60
C HIS A 78 -2.69 4.88 17.12
N SER A 79 -1.46 5.14 17.53
CA SER A 79 -1.08 5.28 18.95
C SER A 79 -1.48 6.61 19.57
N THR A 80 -1.97 7.57 18.77
CA THR A 80 -2.31 8.94 19.20
C THR A 80 -3.77 9.29 18.90
N ASN A 81 -4.67 8.31 18.99
CA ASN A 81 -6.11 8.46 18.72
C ASN A 81 -6.42 9.06 17.34
N GLY A 82 -5.61 8.74 16.32
CA GLY A 82 -5.82 9.23 14.95
C GLY A 82 -5.28 10.63 14.70
N SER A 83 -4.30 11.11 15.48
CA SER A 83 -3.68 12.41 15.21
C SER A 83 -3.03 12.44 13.83
N ASN A 84 -3.41 13.44 13.01
CA ASN A 84 -2.83 13.67 11.69
C ASN A 84 -1.35 14.09 11.72
N ASN A 85 -0.83 14.46 12.89
CA ASN A 85 0.59 14.76 13.08
C ASN A 85 1.09 14.14 14.39
N PRO A 86 1.43 12.83 14.39
CA PRO A 86 1.89 12.18 15.61
C PRO A 86 3.26 12.74 16.04
N PRO A 87 3.50 12.96 17.33
CA PRO A 87 4.77 13.47 17.85
C PRO A 87 5.96 12.63 17.41
N ASN A 88 7.08 13.28 17.05
CA ASN A 88 8.30 12.59 16.61
C ASN A 88 8.84 11.59 17.65
N ARG A 89 8.60 11.83 18.94
CA ARG A 89 8.98 10.89 20.01
C ARG A 89 8.31 9.51 19.84
N ILE A 90 7.03 9.49 19.45
CA ILE A 90 6.26 8.25 19.26
C ILE A 90 6.73 7.53 17.99
N LYS A 91 6.98 8.28 16.91
CA LYS A 91 7.56 7.72 15.68
C LYS A 91 8.92 7.06 15.96
N PHE A 92 9.76 7.71 16.76
CA PHE A 92 11.07 7.17 17.14
C PHE A 92 10.97 5.88 17.96
N VAL A 93 10.06 5.83 18.94
CA VAL A 93 9.80 4.60 19.73
C VAL A 93 9.35 3.45 18.83
N TRP A 94 8.42 3.70 17.90
CA TRP A 94 7.99 2.67 16.94
C TRP A 94 9.10 2.27 15.96
N GLY A 95 9.90 3.22 15.49
CA GLY A 95 11.06 2.91 14.65
C GLY A 95 12.04 1.98 15.35
N LEU A 96 12.36 2.27 16.61
CA LEU A 96 13.24 1.42 17.43
C LEU A 96 12.62 0.05 17.70
N ALA A 97 11.32 -0.01 18.01
CA ALA A 97 10.60 -1.27 18.20
C ALA A 97 10.63 -2.14 16.93
N LEU A 98 10.42 -1.55 15.75
CA LEU A 98 10.51 -2.24 14.45
C LEU A 98 11.93 -2.76 14.19
N SER A 99 12.96 -1.94 14.43
CA SER A 99 14.36 -2.35 14.24
C SER A 99 14.76 -3.50 15.18
N VAL A 100 14.38 -3.43 16.46
CA VAL A 100 14.63 -4.51 17.43
C VAL A 100 13.91 -5.79 17.01
N THR A 101 12.65 -5.68 16.58
CA THR A 101 11.86 -6.84 16.12
C THR A 101 12.49 -7.46 14.87
N ALA A 102 12.87 -6.66 13.88
CA ALA A 102 13.53 -7.14 12.67
C ALA A 102 14.86 -7.84 12.99
N MET A 103 15.67 -7.25 13.87
CA MET A 103 16.93 -7.84 14.32
C MET A 103 16.71 -9.17 15.05
N ALA A 104 15.72 -9.25 15.93
CA ALA A 104 15.39 -10.49 16.66
C ALA A 104 14.92 -11.61 15.72
N LEU A 105 14.09 -11.29 14.73
CA LEU A 105 13.59 -12.27 13.75
C LEU A 105 14.71 -12.78 12.84
N LEU A 106 15.54 -11.88 12.32
CA LEU A 106 16.69 -12.25 11.51
C LEU A 106 17.69 -13.11 12.30
N TYR A 107 17.93 -12.79 13.56
CA TYR A 107 18.79 -13.59 14.43
C TYR A 107 18.20 -14.98 14.74
N SER A 108 16.88 -15.09 14.90
CA SER A 108 16.23 -16.35 15.26
C SER A 108 16.20 -17.39 14.14
N GLY A 109 16.06 -16.95 12.89
CA GLY A 109 15.88 -17.89 11.77
C GLY A 109 15.93 -17.25 10.40
N GLY A 110 16.60 -16.10 10.27
CA GLY A 110 16.83 -15.42 9.00
C GLY A 110 15.54 -15.03 8.28
N LEU A 111 15.60 -15.05 6.94
CA LEU A 111 14.49 -14.69 6.07
C LEU A 111 13.25 -15.58 6.29
N GLN A 112 13.44 -16.88 6.53
CA GLN A 112 12.32 -17.81 6.75
C GLN A 112 11.50 -17.42 7.99
N ALA A 113 12.17 -17.02 9.08
CA ALA A 113 11.47 -16.56 10.29
C ALA A 113 10.65 -15.29 10.01
N VAL A 114 11.20 -14.34 9.26
CA VAL A 114 10.49 -13.12 8.85
C VAL A 114 9.27 -13.45 8.00
N GLN A 115 9.40 -14.34 7.00
CA GLN A 115 8.29 -14.78 6.15
C GLN A 115 7.16 -15.46 6.95
N ASN A 116 7.50 -16.37 7.85
CA ASN A 116 6.51 -17.09 8.66
C ASN A 116 5.70 -16.13 9.54
N VAL A 117 6.37 -15.17 10.20
CA VAL A 117 5.70 -14.17 11.04
C VAL A 117 4.80 -13.26 10.19
N MET A 118 5.23 -12.86 8.99
CA MET A 118 4.40 -12.09 8.07
C MET A 118 3.11 -12.85 7.71
N ILE A 119 3.18 -14.15 7.43
CA ILE A 119 1.99 -14.98 7.11
C ILE A 119 1.05 -15.04 8.31
N ILE A 120 1.58 -15.34 9.50
CA ILE A 120 0.79 -15.46 10.74
C ILE A 120 0.12 -14.13 11.09
N ALA A 121 0.82 -13.00 10.92
CA ALA A 121 0.29 -11.67 11.18
C ALA A 121 -0.75 -11.22 10.14
N ALA A 122 -0.51 -11.53 8.86
CA ALA A 122 -1.41 -11.15 7.77
C ALA A 122 -2.74 -11.90 7.81
N PHE A 123 -2.75 -13.15 8.28
CA PHE A 123 -3.96 -13.98 8.30
C PHE A 123 -5.15 -13.34 9.07
N PRO A 124 -5.05 -13.00 10.37
CA PRO A 124 -6.16 -12.34 11.07
C PRO A 124 -6.46 -10.94 10.52
N PHE A 125 -5.44 -10.21 10.07
CA PHE A 125 -5.64 -8.88 9.48
C PHE A 125 -6.45 -8.93 8.17
N SER A 126 -6.30 -9.98 7.38
CA SER A 126 -7.06 -10.19 6.15
C SER A 126 -8.58 -10.26 6.39
N ILE A 127 -9.00 -10.86 7.51
CA ILE A 127 -10.41 -10.92 7.92
C ILE A 127 -10.93 -9.52 8.23
N ILE A 128 -10.13 -8.70 8.92
CA ILE A 128 -10.47 -7.30 9.23
C ILE A 128 -10.60 -6.48 7.94
N LEU A 129 -9.69 -6.67 6.98
CA LEU A 129 -9.76 -5.99 5.68
C LEU A 129 -11.03 -6.36 4.89
N LEU A 130 -11.42 -7.64 4.86
CA LEU A 130 -12.67 -8.07 4.24
C LEU A 130 -13.89 -7.40 4.89
N LEU A 131 -13.88 -7.30 6.22
CA LEU A 131 -14.93 -6.63 6.97
C LEU A 131 -14.96 -5.12 6.69
N MET A 132 -13.79 -4.47 6.58
CA MET A 132 -13.70 -3.06 6.16
C MET A 132 -14.29 -2.84 4.77
N VAL A 133 -13.99 -3.71 3.79
CA VAL A 133 -14.56 -3.60 2.44
C VAL A 133 -16.08 -3.72 2.49
N PHE A 134 -16.61 -4.69 3.27
CA PHE A 134 -18.05 -4.84 3.44
C PHE A 134 -18.70 -3.60 4.08
N LEU A 135 -18.10 -3.06 5.14
CA LEU A 135 -18.58 -1.85 5.81
C LEU A 135 -18.49 -0.61 4.92
N LEU A 136 -17.44 -0.48 4.11
CA LEU A 136 -17.29 0.61 3.17
C LEU A 136 -18.41 0.57 2.11
N ILE A 137 -18.67 -0.60 1.51
CA ILE A 137 -19.75 -0.76 0.54
C ILE A 137 -21.11 -0.45 1.19
N LYS A 138 -21.34 -0.92 2.42
CA LYS A 138 -22.56 -0.62 3.18
C LYS A 138 -22.70 0.88 3.44
N SER A 139 -21.64 1.56 3.86
CA SER A 139 -21.63 2.99 4.14
C SER A 139 -21.89 3.82 2.89
N LEU A 140 -21.24 3.49 1.77
CA LEU A 140 -21.45 4.18 0.48
C LEU A 140 -22.89 4.00 -0.03
N ARG A 141 -23.47 2.81 0.14
CA ARG A 141 -24.88 2.57 -0.21
C ARG A 141 -25.83 3.40 0.65
N PHE A 142 -25.57 3.47 1.96
CA PHE A 142 -26.37 4.27 2.89
C PHE A 142 -26.30 5.77 2.57
N GLU A 143 -25.11 6.29 2.24
CA GLU A 143 -24.91 7.69 1.89
C GLU A 143 -25.61 8.06 0.58
N ARG A 144 -25.59 7.18 -0.43
CA ARG A 144 -26.34 7.38 -1.68
C ARG A 144 -27.83 7.52 -1.42
N THR A 145 -28.42 6.62 -0.63
CA THR A 145 -29.84 6.70 -0.27
C THR A 145 -30.18 7.97 0.52
N ARG A 146 -29.32 8.41 1.44
CA ARG A 146 -29.52 9.63 2.21
C ARG A 146 -29.48 10.89 1.33
N THR A 147 -28.58 10.90 0.33
CA THR A 147 -28.44 11.99 -0.63
C THR A 147 -29.66 12.08 -1.56
N ASP A 148 -30.14 10.93 -2.06
CA ASP A 148 -31.32 10.86 -2.94
C ASP A 148 -32.59 11.38 -2.23
N VAL A 149 -32.77 11.07 -0.94
CA VAL A 149 -33.92 11.54 -0.15
C VAL A 149 -33.87 13.04 0.10
N LYS A 150 -32.69 13.60 0.42
CA LYS A 150 -32.52 15.06 0.59
C LYS A 150 -32.89 15.82 -0.67
N GLN A 151 -32.36 15.40 -1.82
CA GLN A 151 -32.63 16.05 -3.11
C GLN A 151 -34.12 16.01 -3.48
N ARG A 152 -34.81 14.89 -3.21
CA ARG A 152 -36.26 14.76 -3.45
C ARG A 152 -37.08 15.70 -2.57
N ASN A 153 -36.69 15.90 -1.31
CA ASN A 153 -37.41 16.78 -0.40
C ASN A 153 -37.23 18.25 -0.79
N GLU A 154 -36.00 18.68 -1.12
CA GLU A 154 -35.73 20.04 -1.61
C GLU A 154 -36.50 20.35 -2.90
N GLN A 155 -36.56 19.39 -3.84
CA GLN A 155 -37.36 19.55 -5.07
C GLN A 155 -38.86 19.71 -4.79
N ARG A 156 -39.41 18.98 -3.80
CA ARG A 156 -40.83 19.09 -3.42
C ARG A 156 -41.15 20.46 -2.81
N GLU A 157 -40.28 20.96 -1.93
CA GLU A 157 -40.42 22.29 -1.33
C GLU A 157 -40.37 23.39 -2.38
N LEU A 158 -39.40 23.35 -3.29
CA LEU A 158 -39.29 24.30 -4.41
C LEU A 158 -40.53 24.26 -5.31
N THR A 159 -41.07 23.08 -5.56
CA THR A 159 -42.28 22.92 -6.38
C THR A 159 -43.52 23.46 -5.66
N ALA A 160 -43.64 23.24 -4.35
CA ALA A 160 -44.73 23.78 -3.53
C ALA A 160 -44.69 25.31 -3.44
N ILE A 161 -43.51 25.89 -3.23
CA ILE A 161 -43.32 27.36 -3.20
C ILE A 161 -43.68 27.98 -4.55
N LYS A 162 -43.19 27.41 -5.66
CA LYS A 162 -43.55 27.90 -7.01
C LYS A 162 -45.05 27.83 -7.26
N LYS A 163 -45.73 26.79 -6.78
CA LYS A 163 -47.18 26.64 -6.92
C LYS A 163 -47.94 27.68 -6.08
N ALA A 164 -47.53 27.90 -4.83
CA ALA A 164 -48.12 28.90 -3.95
C ALA A 164 -47.91 30.35 -4.48
N ALA A 165 -46.73 30.65 -5.01
CA ALA A 165 -46.42 31.93 -5.65
C ALA A 165 -47.25 32.18 -6.91
N ARG A 166 -47.54 31.12 -7.68
CA ARG A 166 -48.40 31.23 -8.87
C ARG A 166 -49.86 31.49 -8.51
N GLN A 167 -50.37 30.84 -7.46
CA GLN A 167 -51.72 31.04 -6.95
C GLN A 167 -51.95 32.43 -6.36
N THR A 168 -50.97 32.99 -5.66
CA THR A 168 -51.06 34.36 -5.13
C THR A 168 -51.09 35.39 -6.25
N ASN A 169 -50.31 35.19 -7.31
CA ASN A 169 -50.30 36.07 -8.48
C ASN A 169 -51.58 35.99 -9.34
N GLU A 170 -52.37 34.91 -9.22
CA GLU A 170 -53.68 34.76 -9.87
C GLU A 170 -54.84 35.38 -9.06
N LEU A 171 -54.63 35.72 -7.79
CA LEU A 171 -55.63 36.34 -6.90
C LEU A 171 -55.51 37.87 -6.83
N GLU A 172 -54.39 38.44 -7.27
CA GLU A 172 -54.13 39.89 -7.33
C GLU A 172 -54.51 40.53 -8.69
N VAL A 173 -55.06 39.74 -9.63
CA VAL A 173 -55.56 40.17 -10.95
C VAL A 173 -57.08 40.08 -10.99
#